data_AF-A0A2E3QYE3-F1
#
_entry.id   AF-A0A2E3QYE3-F1
#
_cell.length_a   1.000
_cell.length_b   1.000
_cell.length_c   1.000
_cell.angle_alpha   90.00
_cell.angle_beta   90.00
_cell.angle_gamma   90.00
#
_symmetry.space_group_name_H-M   'P 1'
#
loop_
_entity.id
_entity.type
_entity.pdbx_description
1 polymer ?
#
loop_
_entity_poly.entity_id
_entity_poly.type
_entity_poly.pdbx_seq_one_letter_code
_entity_poly.pdbx_strand_id
1 'polypeptide(L)'
;METARPAARRPGEVALKQAPVAADLVVEPEGDGFALELPVVQKPQVANRPGGRPKWLRAKLPYGETFRDVQKTIEEFDLHTVCSSARCPNMGECWSAGTATFMILGNVCTRGCSFCAVLTGRPEQKELDMDEPRRVAEAARLMGLQHVVVTSINRDDREDGGAPVFAETIRLVHAQGQTIEVLIPDMRGVRSALETVFEARPEVLNHNVETVPRLYRRVRPQADYQRSLDVIQLAKTEYGLRTKSGIMVGLGETQDEVVSLMADFAAHGVDVMTIGQYLQPTRHHLPVEEFVHPDVFAWYKEQGEALGIEHVESGPLVRSSYHAERHV
;
A
#
# COMPACT_ATOMS: atom_id res chain seq x y z
N MET A 1 39.61 0.21 -14.01
CA MET A 1 39.25 -1.21 -13.87
C MET A 1 37.79 -1.25 -13.49
N GLU A 2 36.95 -1.58 -14.47
CA GLU A 2 35.50 -1.65 -14.36
C GLU A 2 35.13 -2.98 -13.71
N THR A 3 34.61 -2.95 -12.48
CA THR A 3 34.17 -4.17 -11.79
C THR A 3 32.78 -4.54 -12.29
N ALA A 4 32.71 -5.55 -13.15
CA ALA A 4 31.46 -6.11 -13.65
C ALA A 4 30.54 -6.53 -12.47
N ARG A 5 29.31 -6.01 -12.44
CA ARG A 5 28.27 -6.50 -11.53
C ARG A 5 27.96 -7.98 -11.87
N PRO A 6 27.85 -8.88 -10.88
CA PRO A 6 27.47 -10.26 -11.16
C PRO A 6 26.04 -10.31 -11.70
N ALA A 7 25.83 -11.04 -12.80
CA ALA A 7 24.52 -11.26 -13.38
C ALA A 7 23.57 -11.93 -12.37
N ALA A 8 22.30 -11.53 -12.37
CA ALA A 8 21.26 -12.17 -11.58
C ALA A 8 21.10 -13.64 -12.01
N ARG A 9 21.18 -14.57 -11.06
CA ARG A 9 20.99 -16.00 -11.31
C ARG A 9 19.54 -16.30 -11.67
N ARG A 10 19.31 -17.15 -12.67
CA ARG A 10 17.97 -17.52 -13.11
C ARG A 10 17.34 -18.52 -12.13
N PRO A 11 15.99 -18.54 -11.98
CA PRO A 11 15.31 -19.59 -11.24
C PRO A 11 15.66 -20.98 -11.80
N GLY A 12 16.31 -21.83 -10.99
CA GLY A 12 16.82 -23.15 -11.38
C GLY A 12 18.33 -23.34 -11.22
N GLU A 13 19.11 -22.25 -11.15
CA GLU A 13 20.57 -22.29 -10.94
C GLU A 13 20.96 -22.35 -9.44
N VAL A 14 19.97 -22.33 -8.55
CA VAL A 14 20.18 -22.37 -7.10
C VAL A 14 20.10 -23.81 -6.62
N ALA A 15 21.26 -24.44 -6.40
CA ALA A 15 21.33 -25.73 -5.71
C ALA A 15 20.95 -25.53 -4.23
N LEU A 16 19.69 -25.82 -3.90
CA LEU A 16 19.20 -25.79 -2.52
C LEU A 16 19.84 -26.96 -1.75
N LYS A 17 20.65 -26.65 -0.73
CA LYS A 17 21.13 -27.67 0.21
C LYS A 17 19.96 -28.12 1.08
N GLN A 18 19.71 -29.42 1.13
CA GLN A 18 18.76 -30.00 2.08
C GLN A 18 19.33 -29.86 3.49
N ALA A 19 18.56 -29.22 4.38
CA ALA A 19 18.85 -29.20 5.80
C ALA A 19 18.33 -30.50 6.45
N PRO A 20 19.06 -31.12 7.38
CA PRO A 20 18.57 -32.31 8.07
C PRO A 20 17.36 -31.93 8.92
N VAL A 21 16.28 -32.70 8.77
CA VAL A 21 15.08 -32.59 9.62
C VAL A 21 15.45 -33.20 10.97
N ALA A 22 15.49 -32.38 12.03
CA ALA A 22 15.66 -32.88 13.39
C ALA A 22 14.42 -33.69 13.78
N ALA A 23 14.62 -34.91 14.28
CA ALA A 23 13.57 -35.91 14.51
C ALA A 23 12.68 -35.64 15.74
N ASP A 24 12.82 -34.52 16.42
CA ASP A 24 12.17 -34.28 17.72
C ASP A 24 11.00 -33.27 17.67
N LEU A 25 10.45 -32.99 16.49
CA LEU A 25 9.21 -32.20 16.35
C LEU A 25 7.98 -33.12 16.50
N VAL A 26 7.72 -33.55 17.72
CA VAL A 26 6.40 -34.09 18.08
C VAL A 26 5.48 -32.91 18.38
N VAL A 27 4.49 -32.70 17.50
CA VAL A 27 3.41 -31.73 17.68
C VAL A 27 2.24 -32.48 18.33
N GLU A 28 1.91 -32.14 19.58
CA GLU A 28 0.64 -32.53 20.19
C GLU A 28 -0.48 -31.64 19.62
N PRO A 29 -1.64 -32.19 19.23
CA PRO A 29 -2.70 -31.42 18.61
C PRO A 29 -3.67 -30.88 19.66
N GLU A 30 -3.62 -29.58 19.95
CA GLU A 30 -4.74 -28.88 20.56
C GLU A 30 -5.08 -27.61 19.77
N GLY A 31 -6.28 -27.60 19.16
CA GLY A 31 -6.98 -26.39 18.73
C GLY A 31 -6.77 -25.94 17.29
N ASP A 32 -7.89 -25.63 16.63
CA ASP A 32 -8.01 -25.29 15.21
C ASP A 32 -7.04 -24.19 14.71
N GLY A 33 -6.28 -24.53 13.67
CA GLY A 33 -5.54 -23.57 12.84
C GLY A 33 -4.11 -24.02 12.53
N PHE A 34 -3.90 -24.63 11.36
CA PHE A 34 -2.57 -24.91 10.84
C PHE A 34 -1.87 -23.60 10.40
N ALA A 35 -1.23 -22.90 11.35
CA ALA A 35 -0.24 -21.87 11.05
C ALA A 35 1.15 -22.50 11.03
N LEU A 36 1.68 -22.77 9.83
CA LEU A 36 3.09 -23.12 9.66
C LEU A 36 3.93 -21.85 9.89
N GLU A 37 4.57 -21.74 11.07
CA GLU A 37 5.54 -20.69 11.35
C GLU A 37 6.80 -20.90 10.51
N LEU A 38 7.00 -20.04 9.51
CA LEU A 38 8.24 -20.01 8.74
C LEU A 38 9.35 -19.33 9.57
N PRO A 39 10.55 -19.94 9.66
CA PRO A 39 11.65 -19.38 10.43
C PRO A 39 12.19 -18.10 9.76
N VAL A 40 12.11 -16.99 10.49
CA VAL A 40 12.73 -15.72 10.09
C VAL A 40 14.25 -15.86 10.18
N VAL A 41 14.94 -15.72 9.03
CA VAL A 41 16.39 -15.91 8.87
C VAL A 41 17.22 -14.91 9.70
N GLN A 42 16.63 -13.82 10.18
CA GLN A 42 17.23 -12.89 11.12
C GLN A 42 16.24 -12.50 12.21
N LYS A 43 16.53 -12.86 13.47
CA LYS A 43 15.81 -12.29 14.62
C LYS A 43 15.97 -10.76 14.56
N PRO A 44 14.88 -9.97 14.60
CA PRO A 44 15.01 -8.52 14.66
C PRO A 44 15.89 -8.15 15.87
N GLN A 45 17.03 -7.52 15.59
CA GLN A 45 18.03 -7.16 16.62
C GLN A 45 17.60 -5.96 17.48
N VAL A 46 16.42 -5.39 17.21
CA VAL A 46 15.85 -4.31 18.02
C VAL A 46 14.90 -4.94 19.03
N ALA A 47 15.33 -5.04 20.29
CA ALA A 47 14.41 -5.26 21.38
C ALA A 47 13.43 -4.09 21.39
N ASN A 48 12.18 -4.34 20.96
CA ASN A 48 11.09 -3.38 21.08
C ASN A 48 10.94 -3.00 22.56
N ARG A 49 11.58 -1.92 23.00
CA ARG A 49 11.27 -1.32 24.29
C ARG A 49 9.86 -0.76 24.13
N PRO A 50 8.88 -1.19 24.96
CA PRO A 50 7.55 -0.62 24.92
C PRO A 50 7.61 0.84 25.42
N GLY A 51 8.04 1.76 24.56
CA GLY A 51 7.73 3.17 24.70
C GLY A 51 6.25 3.34 24.41
N GLY A 52 5.50 3.93 25.34
CA GLY A 52 4.07 4.16 25.14
C GLY A 52 3.85 5.04 23.91
N ARG A 53 2.83 4.71 23.09
CA ARG A 53 2.41 5.55 21.98
C ARG A 53 2.21 6.99 22.48
N PRO A 54 2.79 8.01 21.82
CA PRO A 54 2.66 9.39 22.26
C PRO A 54 1.20 9.85 22.31
N LYS A 55 0.91 10.85 23.16
CA LYS A 55 -0.46 11.33 23.36
C LYS A 55 -1.08 11.92 22.09
N TRP A 56 -0.28 12.53 21.23
CA TRP A 56 -0.71 13.09 19.93
C TRP A 56 -1.00 12.02 18.88
N LEU A 57 -0.57 10.77 19.09
CA LEU A 57 -0.76 9.66 18.17
C LEU A 57 -1.96 8.79 18.61
N ARG A 58 -3.12 9.44 18.73
CA ARG A 58 -4.37 8.82 19.15
C ARG A 58 -5.48 9.21 18.20
N ALA A 59 -6.09 8.21 17.56
CA ALA A 59 -7.31 8.39 16.78
C ALA A 59 -8.54 8.09 17.63
N LYS A 60 -9.67 8.67 17.23
CA LYS A 60 -10.98 8.32 17.82
C LYS A 60 -11.40 6.96 17.28
N LEU A 61 -11.94 6.12 18.15
CA LEU A 61 -12.51 4.85 17.71
C LEU A 61 -13.73 5.11 16.82
N PRO A 62 -13.91 4.33 15.73
CA PRO A 62 -15.10 4.43 14.90
C PRO A 62 -16.34 4.06 15.72
N TYR A 63 -17.39 4.87 15.64
CA TYR A 63 -18.69 4.61 16.24
C TYR A 63 -19.80 5.27 15.40
N GLY A 64 -21.03 4.76 15.51
CA GLY A 64 -22.21 5.34 14.86
C GLY A 64 -22.91 4.40 13.86
N GLU A 65 -24.09 4.82 13.39
CA GLU A 65 -24.91 4.08 12.41
C GLU A 65 -24.22 4.01 11.04
N THR A 66 -23.72 5.14 10.53
CA THR A 66 -22.98 5.20 9.25
C THR A 66 -21.84 4.20 9.18
N PHE A 67 -21.10 4.01 10.28
CA PHE A 67 -20.03 3.02 10.34
C PHE A 67 -20.56 1.58 10.15
N ARG A 68 -21.67 1.24 10.81
CA ARG A 68 -22.30 -0.09 10.72
C ARG A 68 -22.88 -0.34 9.34
N ASP A 69 -23.48 0.68 8.74
CA ASP A 69 -24.08 0.57 7.41
C ASP A 69 -23.01 0.29 6.36
N VAL A 70 -21.89 1.05 6.39
CA VAL A 70 -20.76 0.81 5.49
C VAL A 70 -20.16 -0.58 5.70
N GLN A 71 -19.97 -1.01 6.95
CA GLN A 71 -19.48 -2.35 7.24
C GLN A 71 -20.43 -3.43 6.67
N LYS A 72 -21.75 -3.27 6.87
CA LYS A 72 -22.76 -4.18 6.35
C LYS A 72 -22.74 -4.25 4.83
N THR A 73 -22.62 -3.11 4.15
CA THR A 73 -22.49 -3.08 2.68
C THR A 73 -21.25 -3.81 2.21
N ILE A 74 -20.09 -3.62 2.85
CA ILE A 74 -18.86 -4.33 2.49
C ILE A 74 -19.05 -5.85 2.61
N GLU A 75 -19.68 -6.31 3.70
CA GLU A 75 -19.96 -7.73 3.94
C GLU A 75 -20.99 -8.30 2.95
N GLU A 76 -22.07 -7.57 2.67
CA GLU A 76 -23.13 -8.00 1.73
C GLU A 76 -22.64 -8.15 0.29
N PHE A 77 -21.68 -7.33 -0.12
CA PHE A 77 -21.11 -7.34 -1.47
C PHE A 77 -19.86 -8.23 -1.60
N ASP A 78 -19.47 -8.94 -0.54
CA ASP A 78 -18.25 -9.76 -0.49
C ASP A 78 -17.02 -8.98 -0.97
N LEU A 79 -16.82 -7.80 -0.40
CA LEU A 79 -15.73 -6.89 -0.72
C LEU A 79 -14.73 -6.81 0.44
N HIS A 80 -13.51 -6.38 0.12
CA HIS A 80 -12.52 -6.03 1.12
C HIS A 80 -12.25 -4.54 1.11
N THR A 81 -11.86 -4.01 2.27
CA THR A 81 -11.31 -2.66 2.37
C THR A 81 -9.97 -2.70 3.06
N VAL A 82 -9.03 -1.88 2.57
CA VAL A 82 -7.75 -1.70 3.28
C VAL A 82 -7.97 -1.08 4.65
N CYS A 83 -9.06 -0.33 4.85
CA CYS A 83 -9.46 0.23 6.13
C CYS A 83 -9.59 -0.86 7.20
N SER A 84 -10.32 -1.92 6.89
CA SER A 84 -10.52 -3.07 7.79
C SER A 84 -9.27 -3.94 7.85
N SER A 85 -8.70 -4.33 6.70
CA SER A 85 -7.55 -5.24 6.64
C SER A 85 -6.29 -4.68 7.29
N ALA A 86 -6.05 -3.35 7.18
CA ALA A 86 -4.90 -2.68 7.77
C ALA A 86 -5.19 -2.05 9.15
N ARG A 87 -6.38 -2.26 9.71
CA ARG A 87 -6.81 -1.69 11.01
C ARG A 87 -6.60 -0.17 11.07
N CYS A 88 -7.10 0.53 10.05
CA CYS A 88 -6.84 1.95 9.85
C CYS A 88 -7.42 2.78 11.00
N PRO A 89 -6.61 3.68 11.62
CA PRO A 89 -7.09 4.56 12.69
C PRO A 89 -8.13 5.59 12.22
N ASN A 90 -8.20 5.89 10.92
CA ASN A 90 -9.03 6.96 10.36
C ASN A 90 -10.40 6.48 9.86
N MET A 91 -10.71 5.19 10.01
CA MET A 91 -11.88 4.57 9.39
C MET A 91 -13.19 5.27 9.74
N GLY A 92 -13.38 5.68 10.99
CA GLY A 92 -14.59 6.39 11.42
C GLY A 92 -14.74 7.77 10.77
N GLU A 93 -13.64 8.51 10.59
CA GLU A 93 -13.66 9.82 9.95
C GLU A 93 -13.92 9.70 8.45
N CYS A 94 -13.16 8.84 7.75
CA CYS A 94 -13.28 8.66 6.31
C CYS A 94 -14.68 8.18 5.91
N TRP A 95 -15.22 7.17 6.60
CA TRP A 95 -16.53 6.62 6.27
C TRP A 95 -17.66 7.62 6.56
N SER A 96 -17.53 8.42 7.63
CA SER A 96 -18.51 9.47 7.92
C SER A 96 -18.44 10.63 6.92
N ALA A 97 -17.28 10.85 6.30
CA ALA A 97 -17.08 11.83 5.23
C ALA A 97 -17.51 11.30 3.84
N GLY A 98 -18.08 10.09 3.75
CA GLY A 98 -18.48 9.50 2.48
C GLY A 98 -17.27 9.13 1.60
N THR A 99 -16.20 8.63 2.21
CA THR A 99 -15.02 8.09 1.52
C THR A 99 -14.67 6.70 2.06
N ALA A 100 -14.42 5.75 1.16
CA ALA A 100 -13.93 4.42 1.52
C ALA A 100 -12.89 3.95 0.50
N THR A 101 -11.96 3.13 0.97
CA THR A 101 -10.91 2.54 0.12
C THR A 101 -11.15 1.05 -0.05
N PHE A 102 -11.65 0.67 -1.22
CA PHE A 102 -11.85 -0.73 -1.58
C PHE A 102 -10.52 -1.40 -1.90
N MET A 103 -10.38 -2.66 -1.50
CA MET A 103 -9.23 -3.51 -1.82
C MET A 103 -9.71 -4.65 -2.71
N ILE A 104 -9.39 -4.56 -4.00
CA ILE A 104 -9.76 -5.56 -5.00
C ILE A 104 -8.72 -6.68 -5.11
N LEU A 105 -9.04 -7.73 -5.86
CA LEU A 105 -8.21 -8.92 -6.10
C LEU A 105 -8.04 -9.84 -4.88
N GLY A 106 -8.88 -9.70 -3.86
CA GLY A 106 -8.85 -10.49 -2.63
C GLY A 106 -8.01 -9.87 -1.50
N ASN A 107 -7.64 -10.68 -0.51
CA ASN A 107 -7.00 -10.24 0.74
C ASN A 107 -5.70 -10.97 1.10
N VAL A 108 -5.17 -11.83 0.22
CA VAL A 108 -3.91 -12.57 0.39
C VAL A 108 -2.91 -12.16 -0.68
N CYS A 109 -1.93 -11.34 -0.32
CA CYS A 109 -0.93 -10.77 -1.21
C CYS A 109 0.22 -11.74 -1.54
N THR A 110 0.66 -11.75 -2.80
CA THR A 110 1.86 -12.51 -3.22
C THR A 110 3.18 -11.92 -2.71
N ARG A 111 3.15 -10.73 -2.11
CA ARG A 111 4.32 -10.05 -1.53
C ARG A 111 4.20 -9.89 -0.01
N GLY A 112 5.33 -10.02 0.67
CA GLY A 112 5.48 -9.85 2.12
C GLY A 112 6.23 -8.58 2.47
N CYS A 113 5.61 -7.42 2.25
CA CYS A 113 6.19 -6.15 2.68
C CYS A 113 6.21 -6.08 4.20
N SER A 114 7.36 -5.77 4.80
CA SER A 114 7.58 -5.96 6.24
C SER A 114 6.84 -4.97 7.15
N PHE A 115 6.14 -4.01 6.55
CA PHE A 115 5.26 -3.04 7.22
C PHE A 115 3.76 -3.36 7.07
N CYS A 116 3.38 -4.22 6.12
CA CYS A 116 2.00 -4.35 5.65
C CYS A 116 1.25 -5.44 6.42
N ALA A 117 0.05 -5.12 6.91
CA ALA A 117 -0.78 -6.04 7.68
C ALA A 117 -1.59 -7.03 6.83
N VAL A 118 -1.61 -6.86 5.50
CA VAL A 118 -2.31 -7.77 4.58
C VAL A 118 -1.63 -9.14 4.60
N LEU A 119 -2.43 -10.20 4.60
CA LEU A 119 -1.92 -11.57 4.64
C LEU A 119 -1.00 -11.83 3.46
N THR A 120 0.13 -12.50 3.70
CA THR A 120 1.05 -12.91 2.63
C THR A 120 0.85 -14.38 2.33
N GLY A 121 0.71 -14.72 1.05
CA GLY A 121 0.52 -16.09 0.62
C GLY A 121 0.26 -16.20 -0.88
N ARG A 122 -0.06 -17.40 -1.34
CA ARG A 122 -0.59 -17.60 -2.69
C ARG A 122 -2.10 -17.41 -2.63
N PRO A 123 -2.68 -16.48 -3.42
CA PRO A 123 -4.13 -16.37 -3.54
C PRO A 123 -4.75 -17.72 -3.94
N GLU A 124 -5.82 -18.11 -3.26
CA GLU A 124 -6.54 -19.36 -3.58
C GLU A 124 -7.22 -19.29 -4.96
N GLN A 125 -7.74 -18.10 -5.29
CA GLN A 125 -8.38 -17.80 -6.56
C GLN A 125 -7.35 -17.52 -7.66
N LYS A 126 -7.19 -18.50 -8.56
CA LYS A 126 -6.29 -18.36 -9.73
C LYS A 126 -6.88 -17.44 -10.81
N GLU A 127 -8.18 -17.55 -11.04
CA GLU A 127 -8.90 -16.68 -11.97
C GLU A 127 -9.25 -15.36 -11.28
N LEU A 128 -9.38 -14.30 -12.08
CA LEU A 128 -9.82 -13.00 -11.58
C LEU A 128 -11.35 -13.03 -11.48
N ASP A 129 -11.89 -12.52 -10.37
CA ASP A 129 -13.32 -12.27 -10.27
C ASP A 129 -13.66 -11.04 -11.12
N MET A 130 -14.17 -11.29 -12.33
CA MET A 130 -14.53 -10.23 -13.26
C MET A 130 -15.85 -9.51 -12.89
N ASP A 131 -16.59 -9.98 -11.89
CA ASP A 131 -17.77 -9.29 -11.34
C ASP A 131 -17.42 -8.37 -10.16
N GLU A 132 -16.24 -8.52 -9.55
CA GLU A 132 -15.75 -7.66 -8.46
C GLU A 132 -15.82 -6.15 -8.81
N PRO A 133 -15.43 -5.68 -10.02
CA PRO A 133 -15.61 -4.29 -10.43
C PRO A 133 -17.04 -3.77 -10.32
N ARG A 134 -18.03 -4.59 -10.72
CA ARG A 134 -19.46 -4.23 -10.65
C ARG A 134 -19.91 -4.11 -9.20
N ARG A 135 -19.45 -5.01 -8.32
CA ARG A 135 -19.76 -4.96 -6.88
C ARG A 135 -19.15 -3.72 -6.22
N VAL A 136 -17.91 -3.36 -6.55
CA VAL A 136 -17.27 -2.13 -6.06
C VAL A 136 -18.07 -0.90 -6.48
N ALA A 137 -18.42 -0.78 -7.75
CA ALA A 137 -19.19 0.36 -8.24
C ALA A 137 -20.58 0.44 -7.58
N GLU A 138 -21.30 -0.68 -7.44
CA GLU A 138 -22.61 -0.68 -6.78
C GLU A 138 -22.52 -0.34 -5.28
N ALA A 139 -21.51 -0.87 -4.57
CA ALA A 139 -21.27 -0.52 -3.17
C ALA A 139 -20.95 0.98 -3.03
N ALA A 140 -20.10 1.53 -3.89
CA ALA A 140 -19.78 2.95 -3.90
C ALA A 140 -21.03 3.83 -4.13
N ARG A 141 -21.93 3.40 -5.01
CA ARG A 141 -23.23 4.05 -5.26
C ARG A 141 -24.12 4.06 -4.02
N LEU A 142 -24.28 2.90 -3.39
CA LEU A 142 -25.15 2.72 -2.21
C LEU A 142 -24.64 3.51 -1.01
N MET A 143 -23.32 3.63 -0.89
CA MET A 143 -22.65 4.44 0.13
C MET A 143 -22.69 5.95 -0.18
N GLY A 144 -23.16 6.36 -1.36
CA GLY A 144 -23.26 7.77 -1.77
C GLY A 144 -21.90 8.46 -1.96
N LEU A 145 -20.84 7.70 -2.23
CA LEU A 145 -19.48 8.25 -2.37
C LEU A 145 -19.41 9.21 -3.57
N GLN A 146 -18.70 10.32 -3.44
CA GLN A 146 -18.43 11.23 -4.57
C GLN A 146 -17.08 10.92 -5.24
N HIS A 147 -16.14 10.45 -4.43
CA HIS A 147 -14.81 10.04 -4.83
C HIS A 147 -14.51 8.65 -4.26
N VAL A 148 -14.16 7.71 -5.13
CA VAL A 148 -13.89 6.32 -4.78
C VAL A 148 -12.38 6.10 -4.78
N VAL A 149 -11.84 5.43 -3.75
CA VAL A 149 -10.44 5.00 -3.77
C VAL A 149 -10.38 3.49 -3.91
N VAL A 150 -9.59 2.99 -4.86
CA VAL A 150 -9.41 1.55 -5.08
C VAL A 150 -7.93 1.21 -4.99
N THR A 151 -7.59 0.21 -4.19
CA THR A 151 -6.26 -0.41 -4.14
C THR A 151 -6.39 -1.90 -4.40
N SER A 152 -5.29 -2.61 -4.56
CA SER A 152 -5.30 -4.08 -4.60
C SER A 152 -4.20 -4.70 -3.77
N ILE A 153 -4.30 -6.01 -3.58
CA ILE A 153 -3.12 -6.84 -3.31
C ILE A 153 -2.25 -7.00 -4.56
N ASN A 154 -1.02 -7.50 -4.40
CA ASN A 154 -0.18 -7.87 -5.53
C ASN A 154 -0.54 -9.28 -6.03
N ARG A 155 -0.69 -9.41 -7.35
CA ARG A 155 -0.93 -10.66 -8.08
C ARG A 155 0.25 -11.03 -8.98
N ASP A 156 1.44 -11.17 -8.39
CA ASP A 156 2.66 -11.55 -9.14
C ASP A 156 2.56 -12.98 -9.75
N ASP A 157 1.57 -13.77 -9.33
CA ASP A 157 1.21 -15.06 -9.91
C ASP A 157 0.62 -14.95 -11.33
N ARG A 158 0.29 -13.74 -11.79
CA ARG A 158 -0.22 -13.46 -13.12
C ARG A 158 0.73 -12.55 -13.89
N GLU A 159 0.66 -12.59 -15.22
CA GLU A 159 1.45 -11.69 -16.08
C GLU A 159 0.89 -10.26 -16.07
N ASP A 160 -0.43 -10.14 -16.14
CA ASP A 160 -1.19 -8.88 -16.13
C ASP A 160 -1.28 -8.19 -14.76
N GLY A 161 -0.81 -8.84 -13.69
CA GLY A 161 -0.85 -8.30 -12.33
C GLY A 161 -2.25 -7.94 -11.79
N GLY A 162 -3.33 -8.37 -12.47
CA GLY A 162 -4.71 -7.96 -12.16
C GLY A 162 -5.15 -6.61 -12.77
N ALA A 163 -4.37 -6.02 -13.67
CA ALA A 163 -4.69 -4.75 -14.32
C ALA A 163 -6.10 -4.67 -14.97
N PRO A 164 -6.65 -5.73 -15.60
CA PRO A 164 -7.99 -5.68 -16.18
C PRO A 164 -9.10 -5.34 -15.17
N VAL A 165 -8.96 -5.78 -13.91
CA VAL A 165 -9.95 -5.52 -12.84
C VAL A 165 -9.89 -4.06 -12.41
N PHE A 166 -8.69 -3.47 -12.31
CA PHE A 166 -8.55 -2.02 -12.09
C PHE A 166 -9.22 -1.22 -13.20
N ALA A 167 -8.90 -1.53 -14.46
CA ALA A 167 -9.43 -0.82 -15.62
C ALA A 167 -10.97 -0.89 -15.68
N GLU A 168 -11.54 -2.06 -15.42
CA GLU A 168 -12.99 -2.22 -15.42
C GLU A 168 -13.66 -1.52 -14.22
N THR A 169 -13.01 -1.53 -13.06
CA THR A 169 -13.52 -0.81 -11.88
C THR A 169 -13.58 0.69 -12.14
N ILE A 170 -12.54 1.26 -12.76
CA ILE A 170 -12.52 2.67 -13.15
C ILE A 170 -13.69 2.99 -14.09
N ARG A 171 -13.87 2.20 -15.15
CA ARG A 171 -14.96 2.42 -16.13
C ARG A 171 -16.35 2.35 -15.50
N LEU A 172 -16.59 1.39 -14.61
CA LEU A 172 -17.89 1.22 -13.96
C LEU A 172 -18.17 2.31 -12.93
N VAL A 173 -17.15 2.79 -12.20
CA VAL A 173 -17.29 3.94 -11.30
C VAL A 173 -17.57 5.22 -12.10
N HIS A 174 -16.86 5.47 -13.21
CA HIS A 174 -17.14 6.59 -14.10
C HIS A 174 -18.54 6.55 -14.70
N ALA A 175 -19.05 5.36 -15.05
CA ALA A 175 -20.40 5.20 -15.58
C ALA A 175 -21.50 5.61 -14.57
N GLN A 176 -21.16 5.70 -13.28
CA GLN A 176 -22.05 6.21 -12.24
C GLN A 176 -21.91 7.72 -11.98
N GLY A 177 -21.00 8.40 -12.68
CA GLY A 177 -20.72 9.83 -12.50
C GLY A 177 -19.84 10.16 -11.29
N GLN A 178 -19.15 9.17 -10.73
CA GLN A 178 -18.22 9.32 -9.62
C GLN A 178 -16.78 9.48 -10.14
N THR A 179 -15.92 10.10 -9.34
CA THR A 179 -14.47 10.16 -9.59
C THR A 179 -13.74 9.03 -8.87
N ILE A 180 -12.55 8.65 -9.32
CA ILE A 180 -11.77 7.55 -8.78
C ILE A 180 -10.26 7.85 -8.67
N GLU A 181 -9.70 7.55 -7.50
CA GLU A 181 -8.26 7.38 -7.28
C GLU A 181 -7.94 5.89 -7.26
N VAL A 182 -6.89 5.47 -7.99
CA VAL A 182 -6.38 4.10 -7.90
C VAL A 182 -4.98 4.05 -7.31
N LEU A 183 -4.80 3.30 -6.22
CA LEU A 183 -3.51 2.96 -5.63
C LEU A 183 -3.04 1.60 -6.16
N ILE A 184 -2.14 1.64 -7.14
CA ILE A 184 -1.71 0.44 -7.87
C ILE A 184 -0.43 -0.18 -7.28
N PRO A 185 -0.26 -1.51 -7.41
CA PRO A 185 1.05 -2.16 -7.34
C PRO A 185 2.01 -1.63 -8.43
N ASP A 186 3.30 -1.96 -8.32
CA ASP A 186 4.27 -1.65 -9.37
C ASP A 186 4.11 -2.52 -10.63
N MET A 187 3.23 -3.53 -10.58
CA MET A 187 3.01 -4.55 -11.61
C MET A 187 4.32 -5.16 -12.17
N ARG A 188 5.36 -5.20 -11.34
CA ARG A 188 6.75 -5.56 -11.71
C ARG A 188 7.34 -4.75 -12.87
N GLY A 189 6.73 -3.60 -13.23
CA GLY A 189 7.13 -2.79 -14.38
C GLY A 189 6.65 -3.37 -15.71
N VAL A 190 5.71 -4.33 -15.70
CA VAL A 190 5.14 -4.88 -16.93
C VAL A 190 4.31 -3.79 -17.61
N ARG A 191 4.87 -3.24 -18.69
CA ARG A 191 4.33 -2.07 -19.38
C ARG A 191 2.88 -2.25 -19.82
N SER A 192 2.54 -3.35 -20.49
CA SER A 192 1.16 -3.62 -20.92
C SER A 192 0.14 -3.65 -19.77
N ALA A 193 0.54 -4.14 -18.59
CA ALA A 193 -0.32 -4.15 -17.41
C ALA A 193 -0.54 -2.73 -16.86
N LEU A 194 0.52 -1.92 -16.79
CA LEU A 194 0.43 -0.52 -16.37
C LEU A 194 -0.43 0.30 -17.33
N GLU A 195 -0.16 0.18 -18.64
CA GLU A 195 -0.89 0.88 -19.70
C GLU A 195 -2.38 0.54 -19.67
N THR A 196 -2.74 -0.73 -19.39
CA THR A 196 -4.16 -1.14 -19.22
C THR A 196 -4.88 -0.32 -18.16
N VAL A 197 -4.24 0.01 -17.03
CA VAL A 197 -4.83 0.87 -16.00
C VAL A 197 -4.81 2.33 -16.41
N PHE A 198 -3.72 2.80 -17.02
CA PHE A 198 -3.56 4.20 -17.40
C PHE A 198 -4.55 4.64 -18.48
N GLU A 199 -4.83 3.75 -19.44
CA GLU A 199 -5.82 3.94 -20.50
C GLU A 199 -7.26 4.01 -19.98
N ALA A 200 -7.53 3.47 -18.78
CA ALA A 200 -8.81 3.64 -18.11
C ALA A 200 -8.99 5.04 -17.49
N ARG A 201 -7.93 5.86 -17.45
CA ARG A 201 -7.95 7.30 -17.13
C ARG A 201 -8.55 7.62 -15.74
N PRO A 202 -8.03 7.05 -14.64
CA PRO A 202 -8.44 7.46 -13.30
C PRO A 202 -8.13 8.95 -13.07
N GLU A 203 -8.93 9.63 -12.24
CA GLU A 203 -8.66 11.04 -11.91
C GLU A 203 -7.31 11.21 -11.20
N VAL A 204 -6.97 10.27 -10.31
CA VAL A 204 -5.67 10.23 -9.64
C VAL A 204 -5.07 8.83 -9.76
N LEU A 205 -3.84 8.75 -10.28
CA LEU A 205 -3.05 7.54 -10.24
C LEU A 205 -2.04 7.60 -9.09
N ASN A 206 -2.22 6.72 -8.11
CA ASN A 206 -1.37 6.62 -6.94
C ASN A 206 -0.48 5.38 -6.99
N HIS A 207 0.81 5.53 -6.75
CA HIS A 207 1.73 4.44 -6.48
C HIS A 207 2.70 4.83 -5.37
N ASN A 208 2.59 4.22 -4.20
CA ASN A 208 3.46 4.56 -3.09
C ASN A 208 4.88 3.99 -3.26
N VAL A 209 5.87 4.84 -2.97
CA VAL A 209 7.28 4.44 -2.79
C VAL A 209 7.53 3.94 -1.37
N GLU A 210 6.75 4.39 -0.39
CA GLU A 210 6.72 3.98 1.02
C GLU A 210 7.92 4.41 1.88
N THR A 211 9.16 4.37 1.37
CA THR A 211 10.34 4.72 2.17
C THR A 211 11.54 5.11 1.30
N VAL A 212 12.60 5.59 1.95
CA VAL A 212 13.85 6.03 1.33
C VAL A 212 14.66 4.88 0.72
N PRO A 213 15.51 5.13 -0.30
CA PRO A 213 16.25 4.08 -1.02
C PRO A 213 17.04 3.12 -0.13
N ARG A 214 17.71 3.64 0.91
CA ARG A 214 18.51 2.85 1.85
C ARG A 214 17.69 1.78 2.58
N LEU A 215 16.43 2.08 2.90
CA LEU A 215 15.54 1.18 3.64
C LEU A 215 14.72 0.26 2.73
N TYR A 216 14.74 0.50 1.42
CA TYR A 216 13.81 -0.12 0.49
C TYR A 216 13.80 -1.64 0.53
N ARG A 217 14.98 -2.28 0.52
CA ARG A 217 15.10 -3.75 0.59
C ARG A 217 14.62 -4.32 1.93
N ARG A 218 14.74 -3.57 3.02
CA ARG A 218 14.28 -3.96 4.37
C ARG A 218 12.76 -3.84 4.47
N VAL A 219 12.16 -2.82 3.87
CA VAL A 219 10.74 -2.49 3.99
C VAL A 219 9.90 -3.19 2.92
N ARG A 220 10.40 -3.26 1.68
CA ARG A 220 9.76 -3.80 0.49
C ARG A 220 10.70 -4.74 -0.28
N PRO A 221 10.98 -5.95 0.24
CA PRO A 221 12.01 -6.84 -0.31
C PRO A 221 11.80 -7.27 -1.77
N GLN A 222 10.57 -7.17 -2.28
CA GLN A 222 10.17 -7.58 -3.63
C GLN A 222 9.87 -6.39 -4.56
N ALA A 223 9.93 -5.15 -4.06
CA ALA A 223 9.79 -3.95 -4.89
C ALA A 223 11.18 -3.42 -5.30
N ASP A 224 11.21 -2.52 -6.28
CA ASP A 224 12.40 -1.74 -6.64
C ASP A 224 12.10 -0.23 -6.57
N TYR A 225 13.02 0.57 -6.02
CA TYR A 225 12.79 2.01 -5.78
C TYR A 225 12.67 2.77 -7.09
N GLN A 226 13.62 2.53 -8.01
CA GLN A 226 13.62 3.21 -9.30
C GLN A 226 12.39 2.80 -10.11
N ARG A 227 12.05 1.51 -10.13
CA ARG A 227 10.83 1.03 -10.79
C ARG A 227 9.57 1.73 -10.29
N SER A 228 9.47 1.98 -8.99
CA SER A 228 8.32 2.70 -8.42
C SER A 228 8.25 4.15 -8.91
N LEU A 229 9.39 4.83 -9.04
CA LEU A 229 9.46 6.17 -9.64
C LEU A 229 9.15 6.15 -11.14
N ASP A 230 9.65 5.15 -11.87
CA ASP A 230 9.43 4.99 -13.31
C ASP A 230 7.94 4.78 -13.63
N VAL A 231 7.21 4.02 -12.78
CA VAL A 231 5.76 3.82 -12.91
C VAL A 231 5.00 5.15 -12.84
N ILE A 232 5.37 6.00 -11.87
CA ILE A 232 4.77 7.32 -11.68
C ILE A 232 5.10 8.23 -12.87
N GLN A 233 6.37 8.28 -13.26
CA GLN A 233 6.83 9.11 -14.36
C GLN A 233 6.16 8.71 -15.68
N LEU A 234 6.00 7.42 -15.95
CA LEU A 234 5.31 6.90 -17.13
C LEU A 234 3.85 7.41 -17.18
N ALA A 235 3.12 7.30 -16.07
CA ALA A 235 1.75 7.79 -15.97
C ALA A 235 1.63 9.31 -16.20
N LYS A 236 2.59 10.07 -15.66
CA LYS A 236 2.62 11.53 -15.82
C LYS A 236 2.96 11.94 -17.25
N THR A 237 4.04 11.39 -17.80
CA THR A 237 4.65 11.90 -19.03
C THR A 237 4.00 11.35 -20.29
N GLU A 238 3.59 10.08 -20.31
CA GLU A 238 3.00 9.46 -21.49
C GLU A 238 1.46 9.52 -21.49
N TYR A 239 0.83 9.54 -20.31
CA TYR A 239 -0.63 9.52 -20.17
C TYR A 239 -1.24 10.80 -19.59
N GLY A 240 -0.42 11.73 -19.11
CA GLY A 240 -0.88 13.02 -18.56
C GLY A 240 -1.81 12.87 -17.36
N LEU A 241 -1.66 11.79 -16.57
CA LEU A 241 -2.46 11.56 -15.37
C LEU A 241 -1.96 12.44 -14.22
N ARG A 242 -2.87 12.83 -13.32
CA ARG A 242 -2.50 13.40 -12.02
C ARG A 242 -1.91 12.26 -11.18
N THR A 243 -0.69 12.44 -10.69
CA THR A 243 0.01 11.37 -9.99
C THR A 243 0.18 11.64 -8.50
N LYS A 244 0.16 10.56 -7.74
CA LYS A 244 0.28 10.59 -6.28
C LYS A 244 1.24 9.53 -5.79
N SER A 245 1.95 9.85 -4.72
CA SER A 245 2.75 8.87 -3.99
C SER A 245 2.73 9.17 -2.50
N GLY A 246 3.19 8.20 -1.72
CA GLY A 246 3.21 8.28 -0.28
C GLY A 246 4.44 7.62 0.33
N ILE A 247 4.81 8.12 1.50
CA ILE A 247 5.83 7.51 2.36
C ILE A 247 5.34 7.37 3.80
N MET A 248 5.93 6.43 4.50
CA MET A 248 5.82 6.33 5.94
C MET A 248 7.15 6.72 6.60
N VAL A 249 7.05 7.51 7.67
CA VAL A 249 8.20 7.89 8.51
C VAL A 249 8.17 7.19 9.87
N GLY A 250 9.33 7.08 10.50
CA GLY A 250 9.57 6.32 11.72
C GLY A 250 10.13 4.91 11.48
N LEU A 251 10.65 4.62 10.29
CA LEU A 251 11.27 3.33 9.91
C LEU A 251 12.81 3.37 9.99
N GLY A 252 13.38 4.51 10.39
CA GLY A 252 14.81 4.72 10.59
C GLY A 252 15.48 5.55 9.49
N GLU A 253 14.68 6.22 8.65
CA GLU A 253 15.12 7.24 7.70
C GLU A 253 15.57 8.52 8.41
N THR A 254 16.49 9.28 7.80
CA THR A 254 16.83 10.63 8.26
C THR A 254 15.99 11.68 7.53
N GLN A 255 15.88 12.88 8.12
CA GLN A 255 15.20 14.01 7.48
C GLN A 255 15.81 14.36 6.11
N ASP A 256 17.13 14.34 5.97
CA ASP A 256 17.83 14.60 4.71
C ASP A 256 17.49 13.55 3.63
N GLU A 257 17.33 12.28 4.02
CA GLU A 257 16.90 11.23 3.09
C GLU A 257 15.45 11.43 2.64
N VAL A 258 14.58 11.90 3.54
CA VAL A 258 13.19 12.24 3.20
C VAL A 258 13.13 13.42 2.24
N VAL A 259 13.92 14.47 2.46
CA VAL A 259 14.02 15.63 1.55
C VAL A 259 14.60 15.21 0.20
N SER A 260 15.60 14.33 0.19
CA SER A 260 16.15 13.79 -1.07
C SER A 260 15.10 13.00 -1.85
N LEU A 261 14.27 12.20 -1.16
CA LEU A 261 13.15 11.50 -1.78
C LEU A 261 12.07 12.47 -2.30
N MET A 262 11.80 13.58 -1.61
CA MET A 262 10.90 14.62 -2.13
C MET A 262 11.43 15.25 -3.43
N ALA A 263 12.75 15.43 -3.54
CA ALA A 263 13.36 15.88 -4.79
C ALA A 263 13.20 14.83 -5.90
N ASP A 264 13.33 13.53 -5.60
CA ASP A 264 13.01 12.47 -6.55
C ASP A 264 11.54 12.53 -6.99
N PHE A 265 10.60 12.73 -6.05
CA PHE A 265 9.18 12.85 -6.34
C PHE A 265 8.89 14.01 -7.30
N ALA A 266 9.45 15.20 -7.03
CA ALA A 266 9.32 16.36 -7.90
C ALA A 266 9.91 16.08 -9.30
N ALA A 267 11.08 15.44 -9.37
CA ALA A 267 11.74 15.11 -10.63
C ALA A 267 10.97 14.08 -11.49
N HIS A 268 10.17 13.21 -10.86
CA HIS A 268 9.37 12.18 -11.55
C HIS A 268 7.89 12.61 -11.72
N GLY A 269 7.56 13.85 -11.36
CA GLY A 269 6.26 14.45 -11.67
C GLY A 269 5.13 14.03 -10.73
N VAL A 270 5.45 13.74 -9.46
CA VAL A 270 4.46 13.54 -8.39
C VAL A 270 3.73 14.86 -8.11
N ASP A 271 2.42 14.89 -8.30
CA ASP A 271 1.59 16.08 -8.03
C ASP A 271 1.16 16.12 -6.56
N VAL A 272 0.82 14.95 -6.00
CA VAL A 272 0.32 14.81 -4.62
C VAL A 272 1.23 13.89 -3.81
N MET A 273 1.72 14.37 -2.68
CA MET A 273 2.49 13.57 -1.72
C MET A 273 1.73 13.38 -0.42
N THR A 274 1.74 12.15 0.11
CA THR A 274 1.27 11.85 1.46
C THR A 274 2.43 11.39 2.35
N ILE A 275 2.49 11.85 3.59
CA ILE A 275 3.50 11.44 4.55
C ILE A 275 2.86 11.20 5.92
N GLY A 276 2.96 9.95 6.39
CA GLY A 276 2.32 9.47 7.61
C GLY A 276 3.27 8.75 8.55
N GLN A 277 2.92 8.66 9.84
CA GLN A 277 3.68 7.83 10.78
C GLN A 277 3.46 6.35 10.48
N TYR A 278 4.56 5.60 10.37
CA TYR A 278 4.54 4.14 10.40
C TYR A 278 4.01 3.66 11.75
N LEU A 279 2.95 2.86 11.71
CA LEU A 279 2.39 2.18 12.88
C LEU A 279 2.58 0.69 12.71
N GLN A 280 3.39 0.09 13.58
CA GLN A 280 3.63 -1.35 13.58
C GLN A 280 2.30 -2.12 13.75
N PRO A 281 1.90 -2.96 12.77
CA PRO A 281 0.65 -3.73 12.86
C PRO A 281 0.68 -4.82 13.94
N THR A 282 1.76 -5.60 13.97
CA THR A 282 1.98 -6.68 14.96
C THR A 282 3.46 -6.74 15.35
N ARG A 283 3.78 -7.45 16.43
CA ARG A 283 5.18 -7.62 16.90
C ARG A 283 6.12 -8.30 15.90
N HIS A 284 5.58 -8.94 14.86
CA HIS A 284 6.35 -9.60 13.81
C HIS A 284 6.70 -8.68 12.63
N HIS A 285 6.11 -7.48 12.57
CA HIS A 285 6.44 -6.46 11.58
C HIS A 285 7.62 -5.61 12.04
N LEU A 286 8.16 -4.78 11.14
CA LEU A 286 9.26 -3.88 11.47
C LEU A 286 8.97 -3.07 12.74
N PRO A 287 9.96 -2.89 13.62
CA PRO A 287 9.81 -2.03 14.78
C PRO A 287 9.62 -0.58 14.34
N VAL A 288 8.92 0.22 15.14
CA VAL A 288 8.95 1.67 15.00
C VAL A 288 10.28 2.15 15.56
N GLU A 289 11.12 2.77 14.73
CA GLU A 289 12.41 3.33 15.15
C GLU A 289 12.19 4.69 15.84
N GLU A 290 11.25 5.49 15.33
CA GLU A 290 10.93 6.82 15.86
C GLU A 290 9.43 7.13 15.74
N PHE A 291 8.87 7.80 16.76
CA PHE A 291 7.58 8.48 16.64
C PHE A 291 7.82 9.95 16.32
N VAL A 292 7.70 10.30 15.05
CA VAL A 292 7.99 11.64 14.52
C VAL A 292 7.03 12.66 15.13
N HIS A 293 7.57 13.79 15.58
CA HIS A 293 6.78 14.86 16.19
C HIS A 293 5.93 15.60 15.15
N PRO A 294 4.70 16.05 15.47
CA PRO A 294 3.86 16.82 14.53
C PRO A 294 4.56 18.02 13.87
N ASP A 295 5.43 18.72 14.58
CA ASP A 295 6.19 19.85 14.03
C ASP A 295 7.11 19.43 12.86
N VAL A 296 7.64 18.20 12.89
CA VAL A 296 8.45 17.67 11.79
C VAL A 296 7.57 17.34 10.58
N PHE A 297 6.33 16.89 10.80
CA PHE A 297 5.36 16.74 9.69
C PHE A 297 5.01 18.10 9.07
N ALA A 298 4.78 19.13 9.89
CA ALA A 298 4.56 20.49 9.38
C ALA A 298 5.76 20.97 8.55
N TRP A 299 6.98 20.74 9.03
CA TRP A 299 8.20 21.04 8.29
C TRP A 299 8.32 20.25 6.98
N TYR A 300 8.03 18.94 6.99
CA TYR A 300 8.02 18.12 5.77
C TYR A 300 7.07 18.65 4.70
N LYS A 301 5.90 19.16 5.10
CA LYS A 301 4.95 19.80 4.19
C LYS A 301 5.60 20.99 3.49
N GLU A 302 6.18 21.92 4.26
CA GLU A 302 6.86 23.10 3.74
C GLU A 302 8.01 22.73 2.79
N GLN A 303 8.79 21.69 3.11
CA GLN A 303 9.89 21.24 2.24
C GLN A 303 9.38 20.66 0.91
N GLY A 304 8.38 19.79 0.96
CA GLY A 304 7.83 19.17 -0.26
C GLY A 304 7.19 20.19 -1.19
N GLU A 305 6.41 21.14 -0.64
CA GLU A 305 5.83 22.24 -1.41
C GLU A 305 6.90 23.17 -2.00
N ALA A 306 7.95 23.48 -1.23
CA ALA A 306 9.07 24.29 -1.71
C ALA A 306 9.89 23.62 -2.84
N LEU A 307 9.89 22.29 -2.89
CA LEU A 307 10.51 21.49 -3.96
C LEU A 307 9.63 21.35 -5.21
N GLY A 308 8.40 21.89 -5.19
CA GLY A 308 7.51 21.95 -6.35
C GLY A 308 6.46 20.84 -6.41
N ILE A 309 6.23 20.09 -5.33
CA ILE A 309 5.08 19.18 -5.23
C ILE A 309 3.82 20.03 -4.99
N GLU A 310 2.80 19.88 -5.82
CA GLU A 310 1.61 20.75 -5.81
C GLU A 310 0.82 20.65 -4.49
N HIS A 311 0.68 19.43 -3.94
CA HIS A 311 -0.03 19.20 -2.69
C HIS A 311 0.72 18.22 -1.80
N VAL A 312 0.98 18.61 -0.56
CA VAL A 312 1.59 17.73 0.45
C VAL A 312 0.67 17.60 1.67
N GLU A 313 0.11 16.39 1.84
CA GLU A 313 -0.66 16.02 3.03
C GLU A 313 0.28 15.31 4.02
N SER A 314 0.48 15.91 5.18
CA SER A 314 1.55 15.55 6.10
C SER A 314 1.08 15.57 7.55
N GLY A 315 1.11 14.41 8.19
CA GLY A 315 0.73 14.32 9.59
C GLY A 315 0.80 12.91 10.15
N PRO A 316 0.80 12.76 11.50
CA PRO A 316 1.01 11.45 12.13
C PRO A 316 -0.01 10.39 11.71
N LEU A 317 -1.27 10.79 11.50
CA LEU A 317 -2.35 9.88 11.12
C LEU A 317 -2.62 9.85 9.61
N VAL A 318 -1.89 10.63 8.80
CA VAL A 318 -2.09 10.65 7.34
C VAL A 318 -1.85 9.25 6.77
N ARG A 319 -2.67 8.91 5.77
CA ARG A 319 -2.59 7.68 4.97
C ARG A 319 -2.76 8.06 3.52
N SER A 320 -2.34 7.18 2.62
CA SER A 320 -2.45 7.43 1.18
C SER A 320 -3.86 7.77 0.72
N SER A 321 -4.91 7.27 1.36
CA SER A 321 -6.30 7.60 1.03
C SER A 321 -6.98 8.59 1.98
N TYR A 322 -6.23 9.20 2.90
CA TYR A 322 -6.78 10.19 3.83
C TYR A 322 -7.04 11.51 3.10
N HIS A 323 -8.27 12.02 3.21
CA HIS A 323 -8.74 13.25 2.54
C HIS A 323 -8.50 13.24 1.01
N ALA A 324 -8.61 12.07 0.38
CA ALA A 324 -8.35 11.89 -1.05
C ALA A 324 -9.22 12.80 -1.93
N GLU A 325 -10.43 13.11 -1.48
CA GLU A 325 -11.39 13.98 -2.16
C GLU A 325 -10.93 15.44 -2.30
N ARG A 326 -9.91 15.87 -1.54
CA ARG A 326 -9.48 17.29 -1.51
C ARG A 326 -8.43 17.66 -2.53
N HIS A 327 -7.83 16.66 -3.19
CA HIS A 327 -6.71 16.87 -4.09
C HIS A 327 -6.93 16.14 -5.43
N VAL A 328 -8.20 15.92 -5.80
CA VAL A 328 -8.65 15.49 -7.14
C VAL A 328 -8.48 16.64 -8.13
#